data_AF-A0A383B1Z4-F1
#
_entry.id   AF-A0A383B1Z4-F1
#
_cell.length_a   1.000
_cell.length_b   1.000
_cell.length_c   1.000
_cell.angle_alpha   90.00
_cell.angle_beta   90.00
_cell.angle_gamma   90.00
#
_symmetry.space_group_name_H-M   'P 1'
#
loop_
_entity.id
_entity.type
_entity.pdbx_description
1 polymer ?
#
loop_
_entity_poly.entity_id
_entity_poly.type
_entity_poly.pdbx_seq_one_letter_code
_entity_poly.pdbx_strand_id
1 'polypeptide(L)'
;MKITKTQVQVLHAPADEALVDVQPKSGGMRAFVTIKMQTDEGIEGIGLTFAPAMGLSPMAPALASAVEALCELTEGQDPMEIEAVMQGLKEKTTGSGPGGILTLAMAAVDMALWDIKG
;
A
#
# COMPACT_ATOMS: atom_id res chain seq x y z
N MET A 1 -11.64 12.38 14.04
CA MET A 1 -10.98 11.09 13.74
C MET A 1 -9.50 11.28 13.47
N LYS A 2 -8.65 10.38 13.96
CA LYS A 2 -7.20 10.36 13.72
C LYS A 2 -6.72 8.95 13.43
N ILE A 3 -5.74 8.83 12.54
CA ILE A 3 -5.02 7.58 12.31
C ILE A 3 -4.15 7.28 13.53
N THR A 4 -4.29 6.10 14.14
CA THR A 4 -3.58 5.75 15.38
C THR A 4 -2.62 4.60 15.23
N LYS A 5 -2.86 3.71 14.27
CA LYS A 5 -2.05 2.52 14.09
C LYS A 5 -2.20 2.00 12.67
N THR A 6 -1.11 1.45 12.14
CA THR A 6 -1.12 0.74 10.87
C THR A 6 -0.46 -0.64 11.03
N GLN A 7 -0.91 -1.59 10.23
CA GLN A 7 -0.28 -2.89 10.09
C GLN A 7 -0.03 -3.15 8.61
N VAL A 8 1.24 -3.34 8.25
CA VAL A 8 1.65 -3.65 6.89
C VAL A 8 2.07 -5.11 6.81
N GLN A 9 1.64 -5.81 5.76
CA GLN A 9 2.00 -7.21 5.55
C GLN A 9 2.22 -7.51 4.07
N VAL A 10 3.23 -8.34 3.78
CA VAL A 10 3.39 -8.95 2.46
C VAL A 10 2.50 -10.19 2.37
N LEU A 11 1.59 -10.19 1.41
CA LEU A 11 0.71 -11.32 1.11
C LEU A 11 1.20 -12.02 -0.16
N HIS A 12 1.39 -13.33 -0.07
CA HIS A 12 1.63 -14.19 -1.23
C HIS A 12 0.34 -14.91 -1.60
N ALA A 13 -0.17 -14.64 -2.80
CA ALA A 13 -1.38 -15.27 -3.33
C ALA A 13 -1.04 -16.19 -4.50
N PRO A 14 -1.65 -17.39 -4.59
CA PRO A 14 -1.40 -18.30 -5.70
C PRO A 14 -1.94 -17.72 -7.02
N ALA A 15 -1.23 -17.98 -8.11
CA ALA A 15 -1.71 -17.76 -9.47
C ALA A 15 -2.32 -19.07 -9.99
N ASP A 16 -3.56 -19.34 -9.57
CA ASP A 16 -4.25 -20.60 -9.86
C ASP A 16 -4.46 -20.78 -11.38
N GLU A 17 -4.83 -19.70 -12.07
CA GLU A 17 -5.09 -19.72 -13.50
C GLU A 17 -3.91 -19.20 -14.32
N ALA A 18 -3.67 -19.86 -15.46
CA ALA A 18 -2.73 -19.39 -16.47
C ALA A 18 -3.35 -18.21 -17.22
N LEU A 19 -2.91 -17.00 -16.89
CA LEU A 19 -3.27 -15.82 -17.66
C LEU A 19 -2.39 -15.73 -18.92
N VAL A 20 -3.01 -15.50 -20.08
CA VAL A 20 -2.29 -15.31 -21.35
C VAL A 20 -1.47 -14.02 -21.24
N ASP A 21 -0.19 -14.08 -21.61
CA ASP A 21 0.75 -12.96 -21.59
C ASP A 21 0.98 -12.27 -20.23
N VAL A 22 0.55 -12.90 -19.13
CA VAL A 22 0.75 -12.38 -17.76
C VAL A 22 1.52 -13.40 -16.92
N GLN A 23 2.55 -12.92 -16.22
CA GLN A 23 3.29 -13.70 -15.23
C GLN A 23 2.77 -13.44 -13.81
N PRO A 24 2.93 -14.40 -12.88
CA PRO A 24 3.53 -15.73 -13.07
C PRO A 24 2.63 -16.69 -13.86
N LYS A 25 3.25 -17.69 -14.51
CA LYS A 25 2.54 -18.88 -15.03
C LYS A 25 1.73 -19.57 -13.93
N SER A 26 0.73 -20.36 -14.33
CA SER A 26 -0.08 -21.17 -13.42
C SER A 26 0.81 -21.98 -12.45
N GLY A 27 0.47 -21.92 -11.16
CA GLY A 27 1.23 -22.54 -10.07
C GLY A 27 2.32 -21.64 -9.45
N GLY A 28 2.51 -20.41 -9.94
CA GLY A 28 3.37 -19.42 -9.29
C GLY A 28 2.69 -18.60 -8.19
N MET A 29 3.43 -17.70 -7.55
CA MET A 29 2.94 -16.81 -6.50
C MET A 29 2.99 -15.35 -6.94
N ARG A 30 1.96 -14.58 -6.58
CA ARG A 30 1.90 -13.12 -6.70
C ARG A 30 2.16 -12.50 -5.34
N ALA A 31 2.90 -11.40 -5.31
CA ALA A 31 3.15 -10.65 -4.10
C ALA A 31 2.30 -9.37 -4.07
N PHE A 32 1.64 -9.16 -2.95
CA PHE A 32 0.93 -7.94 -2.62
C PHE A 32 1.47 -7.38 -1.31
N VAL A 33 1.36 -6.07 -1.13
CA VAL A 33 1.54 -5.43 0.16
C VAL A 33 0.18 -4.90 0.59
N THR A 34 -0.23 -5.23 1.80
CA THR A 34 -1.52 -4.84 2.37
C THR A 34 -1.32 -3.92 3.55
N ILE A 35 -2.25 -2.99 3.75
CA ILE A 35 -2.32 -2.11 4.91
C ILE A 35 -3.65 -2.39 5.60
N LYS A 36 -3.62 -2.54 6.93
CA LYS A 36 -4.77 -2.28 7.79
C LYS A 36 -4.50 -1.01 8.58
N MET A 37 -5.25 0.05 8.31
CA MET A 37 -5.16 1.35 8.97
C MET A 37 -6.29 1.50 9.98
N GLN A 38 -5.97 1.90 11.21
CA GLN A 38 -6.94 2.00 12.32
C GLN A 38 -7.01 3.44 12.83
N THR A 39 -8.21 3.86 13.23
CA THR A 39 -8.46 5.19 13.79
C THR A 39 -8.79 5.17 15.29
N ASP A 40 -8.70 6.33 15.93
CA ASP A 40 -9.11 6.53 17.33
C ASP A 40 -10.61 6.33 17.59
N GLU A 41 -11.42 6.30 16.54
CA GLU A 41 -12.86 6.05 16.59
C GLU A 41 -13.21 4.58 16.32
N GLY A 42 -12.21 3.71 16.14
CA GLY A 42 -12.39 2.28 15.90
C GLY A 42 -12.78 1.90 14.47
N ILE A 43 -12.66 2.83 13.52
CA ILE A 43 -12.85 2.57 12.09
C ILE A 43 -11.54 2.00 11.52
N GLU A 44 -11.67 1.03 10.61
CA GLU A 44 -10.54 0.44 9.91
C GLU A 44 -10.71 0.64 8.40
N GLY A 45 -9.60 0.89 7.70
CA GLY A 45 -9.54 0.82 6.24
C GLY A 45 -8.44 -0.09 5.75
N ILE A 46 -8.66 -0.66 4.57
CA ILE A 46 -7.78 -1.61 3.91
C ILE A 46 -7.15 -0.98 2.68
N GLY A 47 -5.82 -0.99 2.66
CA GLY A 47 -5.02 -0.61 1.51
C GLY A 47 -4.36 -1.83 0.88
N LEU A 48 -4.10 -1.77 -0.43
CA LEU A 48 -3.42 -2.84 -1.15
C LEU A 48 -2.49 -2.25 -2.21
N THR A 49 -1.37 -2.89 -2.49
CA THR A 49 -0.63 -2.63 -3.71
C THR A 49 -0.01 -3.92 -4.24
N PHE A 50 0.23 -3.95 -5.53
CA PHE A 50 0.83 -5.09 -6.21
C PHE A 50 2.34 -4.88 -6.33
N ALA A 51 3.13 -5.92 -6.04
CA ALA A 51 4.56 -5.92 -6.27
C ALA A 51 4.87 -6.58 -7.63
N PRO A 52 5.11 -5.80 -8.70
CA PRO A 52 5.27 -6.34 -10.04
C PRO A 52 6.54 -7.18 -10.18
N ALA A 53 6.40 -8.37 -10.79
CA ALA A 53 7.51 -9.22 -11.20
C ALA A 53 7.07 -10.36 -12.14
N MET A 54 8.04 -10.96 -12.83
CA MET A 54 7.90 -12.22 -13.55
C MET A 54 7.97 -13.40 -12.57
N GLY A 55 7.05 -13.47 -11.59
CA GLY A 55 7.15 -14.39 -10.45
C GLY A 55 6.88 -13.72 -9.11
N LEU A 56 7.39 -14.33 -8.04
CA LEU A 56 7.40 -13.69 -6.73
C LEU A 56 8.37 -12.51 -6.76
N SER A 57 7.88 -11.31 -6.46
CA SER A 57 8.71 -10.10 -6.60
C SER A 57 9.82 -10.05 -5.55
N PRO A 58 11.10 -9.98 -5.94
CA PRO A 58 12.20 -9.80 -5.00
C PRO A 58 12.17 -8.40 -4.35
N MET A 59 11.40 -7.47 -4.93
CA MET A 59 11.23 -6.11 -4.42
C MET A 59 10.04 -5.96 -3.47
N ALA A 60 9.27 -7.02 -3.23
CA ALA A 60 8.13 -6.98 -2.30
C ALA A 60 8.53 -6.50 -0.88
N PRO A 61 9.69 -6.92 -0.31
CA PRO A 61 10.14 -6.38 0.98
C PRO A 61 10.44 -4.88 0.94
N ALA A 62 11.09 -4.39 -0.13
CA ALA A 62 11.39 -2.97 -0.28
C ALA A 62 10.12 -2.13 -0.43
N LEU A 63 9.12 -2.64 -1.16
CA LEU A 63 7.81 -2.01 -1.25
C LEU A 63 7.09 -1.99 0.10
N ALA A 64 7.14 -3.08 0.86
CA ALA A 64 6.55 -3.14 2.21
C ALA A 64 7.17 -2.10 3.15
N SER A 65 8.51 -1.99 3.17
CA SER A 65 9.20 -0.97 3.97
C SER A 65 8.87 0.45 3.53
N ALA A 66 8.68 0.69 2.22
CA ALA A 66 8.22 2.00 1.74
C ALA A 66 6.79 2.30 2.21
N VAL A 67 5.89 1.32 2.18
CA VAL A 67 4.51 1.46 2.69
C VAL A 67 4.50 1.73 4.19
N GLU A 68 5.30 1.00 4.97
CA GLU A 68 5.46 1.24 6.42
C GLU A 68 5.92 2.67 6.70
N ALA A 69 6.98 3.13 6.03
CA ALA A 69 7.50 4.48 6.20
C ALA A 69 6.47 5.56 5.85
N LEU A 70 5.65 5.36 4.81
CA LEU A 70 4.56 6.29 4.50
C LEU A 70 3.45 6.24 5.55
N CYS A 71 3.09 5.06 6.05
CA CYS A 71 2.08 4.90 7.09
C CYS A 71 2.47 5.64 8.38
N GLU A 72 3.74 5.55 8.80
CA GLU A 72 4.26 6.29 9.96
C GLU A 72 4.07 7.81 9.81
N LEU A 73 4.23 8.34 8.58
CA LEU A 73 4.00 9.76 8.31
C LEU A 73 2.53 10.17 8.39
N THR A 74 1.58 9.23 8.31
CA THR A 74 0.13 9.49 8.40
C THR A 74 -0.41 9.48 9.83
N GLU A 75 0.33 8.94 10.81
CA GLU A 75 -0.14 8.86 12.18
C GLU A 75 -0.50 10.23 12.76
N GLY A 76 -1.63 10.29 13.46
CA GLY A 76 -2.18 11.51 14.06
C GLY A 76 -2.92 12.44 13.09
N GLN A 77 -2.86 12.20 11.78
CA GLN A 77 -3.62 12.96 10.77
C GLN A 77 -5.08 12.51 10.72
N ASP A 78 -5.96 13.40 10.25
CA ASP A 78 -7.38 13.08 10.01
C ASP A 78 -7.53 12.33 8.68
N PRO A 79 -7.99 11.06 8.68
CA PRO A 79 -8.11 10.28 7.45
C PRO A 79 -9.21 10.79 6.51
N MET A 80 -10.10 11.69 6.95
CA MET A 80 -11.12 12.29 6.08
C MET A 80 -10.54 13.37 5.15
N GLU A 81 -9.38 13.93 5.52
CA GLU A 81 -8.66 14.97 4.77
C GLU A 81 -7.66 14.35 3.76
N ILE A 82 -8.14 13.41 2.94
CA ILE A 82 -7.33 12.55 2.05
C ILE A 82 -6.35 13.38 1.20
N GLU A 83 -6.82 14.43 0.53
CA GLU A 83 -5.96 15.27 -0.33
C GLU A 83 -4.83 15.95 0.46
N ALA A 84 -5.10 16.39 1.69
CA ALA A 84 -4.08 17.00 2.54
C ALA A 84 -3.04 15.98 3.00
N VAL A 85 -3.48 14.78 3.40
CA VAL A 85 -2.59 13.67 3.77
C VAL A 85 -1.70 13.31 2.58
N MET A 86 -2.29 13.07 1.41
CA MET A 86 -1.59 12.66 0.20
C MET A 86 -0.64 13.73 -0.32
N GLN A 87 -1.03 15.01 -0.27
CA GLN A 87 -0.14 16.11 -0.62
C GLN A 87 1.05 16.20 0.34
N GLY A 88 0.83 16.05 1.65
CA GLY A 88 1.89 16.03 2.65
C GLY A 88 2.88 14.88 2.46
N LEU A 89 2.40 13.70 2.06
CA LEU A 89 3.28 12.57 1.69
C LEU A 89 4.11 12.89 0.45
N LYS A 90 3.52 13.47 -0.61
CA LYS A 90 4.25 13.88 -1.83
C LYS A 90 5.37 14.86 -1.50
N GLU A 91 5.07 15.91 -0.73
CA GLU A 91 6.04 16.94 -0.37
C GLU A 91 7.23 16.35 0.40
N LYS A 92 6.97 15.49 1.39
CA LYS A 92 8.01 14.80 2.18
C LYS A 92 8.83 13.79 1.36
N THR A 93 8.38 13.41 0.17
CA THR A 93 9.01 12.38 -0.69
C THR A 93 9.42 12.88 -2.07
N THR A 94 9.51 14.21 -2.26
CA THR A 94 9.79 14.88 -3.55
C THR A 94 11.02 14.32 -4.31
N GLY A 95 11.99 13.70 -3.63
CA GLY A 95 13.19 13.08 -4.25
C GLY A 95 13.10 11.58 -4.54
N SER A 96 12.00 10.91 -4.18
CA SER A 96 11.85 9.44 -4.25
C SER A 96 10.91 8.99 -5.38
N GLY A 97 10.45 9.92 -6.22
CA GLY A 97 9.39 9.72 -7.21
C GLY A 97 9.66 10.40 -8.56
N PRO A 98 8.63 10.57 -9.42
CA PRO A 98 7.19 10.42 -9.14
C PRO A 98 6.61 9.03 -9.47
N GLY A 99 7.47 8.03 -9.74
CA GLY A 99 7.09 6.70 -10.24
C GLY A 99 7.55 5.53 -9.35
N GLY A 100 7.27 4.31 -9.80
CA GLY A 100 7.84 3.09 -9.22
C GLY A 100 7.34 2.77 -7.81
N ILE A 101 8.26 2.38 -6.92
CA ILE A 101 7.93 1.94 -5.55
C ILE A 101 7.17 3.01 -4.77
N LEU A 102 7.56 4.29 -4.89
CA LEU A 102 6.86 5.36 -4.19
C LEU A 102 5.40 5.44 -4.60
N THR A 103 5.10 5.47 -5.90
CA THR A 103 3.73 5.56 -6.41
C THR A 103 2.90 4.35 -5.98
N LEU A 104 3.48 3.15 -6.05
CA LEU A 104 2.83 1.92 -5.62
C LEU A 104 2.52 1.94 -4.10
N ALA A 105 3.43 2.46 -3.29
CA ALA A 105 3.24 2.58 -1.84
C ALA A 105 2.19 3.64 -1.50
N MET A 106 2.24 4.80 -2.16
CA MET A 106 1.25 5.87 -2.00
C MET A 106 -0.15 5.41 -2.39
N ALA A 107 -0.29 4.60 -3.45
CA ALA A 107 -1.58 4.06 -3.86
C ALA A 107 -2.22 3.15 -2.80
N ALA A 108 -1.42 2.38 -2.06
CA ALA A 108 -1.94 1.57 -0.96
C ALA A 108 -2.48 2.44 0.18
N VAL A 109 -1.76 3.50 0.54
CA VAL A 109 -2.20 4.46 1.58
C VAL A 109 -3.47 5.18 1.15
N ASP A 110 -3.52 5.67 -0.09
CA ASP A 110 -4.70 6.34 -0.65
C ASP A 110 -5.95 5.46 -0.57
N MET A 111 -5.83 4.18 -0.98
CA MET A 111 -6.95 3.25 -0.90
C MET A 111 -7.41 2.98 0.54
N ALA A 112 -6.48 2.86 1.50
CA ALA A 112 -6.85 2.68 2.90
C ALA A 112 -7.64 3.89 3.46
N LEU A 113 -7.25 5.11 3.06
CA LEU A 113 -7.96 6.34 3.45
C LEU A 113 -9.36 6.41 2.82
N TRP A 114 -9.49 6.02 1.55
CA TRP A 114 -10.79 5.95 0.87
C TRP A 114 -11.70 4.87 1.44
N ASP A 115 -11.16 3.72 1.84
CA ASP A 115 -11.92 2.66 2.51
C ASP A 115 -12.44 3.11 3.89
N ILE A 116 -11.65 3.86 4.67
CA ILE A 116 -12.12 4.51 5.91
C ILE A 116 -13.30 5.45 5.64
N LYS A 117 -13.25 6.17 4.52
CA LYS A 117 -14.23 7.20 4.18
C LYS A 117 -15.60 6.63 3.75
N GLY A 118 -15.59 5.47 3.07
CA GLY A 118 -16.79 4.81 2.52
C GLY A 118 -17.16 5.25 1.11
#